data_AF-A0A7R9DWG3-F1
#
_entry.id   AF-A0A7R9DWG3-F1
#
_cell.length_a   1.000
_cell.length_b   1.000
_cell.length_c   1.000
_cell.angle_alpha   90.00
_cell.angle_beta   90.00
_cell.angle_gamma   90.00
#
_symmetry.space_group_name_H-M   'P 1'
#
loop_
_entity.id
_entity.type
_entity.pdbx_description
1 polymer ?
#
loop_
_entity_poly.entity_id
_entity_poly.type
_entity_poly.pdbx_seq_one_letter_code
_entity_poly.pdbx_strand_id
1 'polypeptide(L)'
;MTCFEGNNYLLCALGDGSMYYFTLNRFTGILSDKKKVTLGTQPTVLRTFRSLATTNVFACSDRPTVIYSSNHKLVFSNVNLKEVNHMCSLNSEAYPDSLALATDSTVTIGTIDEIQKLHIRTVPLGESPRRIAYQESTQVPHRFPSGHTNQGSVLSGLTVV
;
A
#
# COMPACT_ATOMS: atom_id res chain seq x y z
N MET A 1 2.45 21.17 0.56
CA MET A 1 3.08 21.10 1.91
C MET A 1 2.20 20.20 2.75
N THR A 2 2.78 19.16 3.35
CA THR A 2 2.04 18.23 4.22
C THR A 2 2.75 18.13 5.56
N CYS A 3 1.99 18.05 6.65
CA CYS A 3 2.52 17.81 7.97
C CYS A 3 2.29 16.34 8.33
N PHE A 4 3.36 15.61 8.63
CA PHE A 4 3.32 14.23 9.10
C PHE A 4 3.96 14.17 10.49
N GLU A 5 3.25 13.65 11.50
CA GLU A 5 3.74 13.52 12.89
C GLU A 5 4.39 14.82 13.45
N GLY A 6 3.85 15.99 13.09
CA GLY A 6 4.37 17.29 13.53
C GLY A 6 5.53 17.86 12.69
N ASN A 7 6.09 17.08 11.76
CA ASN A 7 7.14 17.51 10.84
C ASN A 7 6.55 17.94 9.50
N ASN A 8 7.01 19.08 8.95
CA ASN A 8 6.54 19.58 7.67
C ASN A 8 7.42 19.04 6.54
N TYR A 9 6.78 18.58 5.48
CA TYR A 9 7.45 18.06 4.29
C TYR A 9 6.94 18.74 3.02
N LEU A 10 7.86 18.92 2.07
CA LEU A 10 7.55 19.28 0.70
C LEU A 10 7.71 18.03 -0.16
N LEU A 11 6.65 17.64 -0.85
CA LEU A 11 6.62 16.53 -1.81
C LEU A 11 6.51 17.11 -3.21
N CYS A 12 7.34 16.64 -4.13
CA CYS A 12 7.35 17.05 -5.52
C CYS A 12 7.39 15.80 -6.40
N ALA A 13 6.32 15.56 -7.15
CA ALA A 13 6.24 14.50 -8.14
C ALA A 13 6.55 15.05 -9.53
N LEU A 14 7.29 14.28 -10.31
CA LEU A 14 7.68 14.60 -11.67
C LEU A 14 6.91 13.73 -12.68
N GLY A 15 6.94 14.14 -13.95
CA GLY A 15 6.25 13.45 -15.05
C GLY A 15 6.85 12.08 -15.41
N ASP A 16 8.05 11.77 -14.95
CA ASP A 16 8.77 10.51 -15.16
C ASP A 16 8.47 9.46 -14.07
N GLY A 17 7.54 9.75 -13.15
CA GLY A 17 7.23 8.90 -12.01
C GLY A 17 8.23 8.97 -10.85
N SER A 18 9.25 9.84 -10.95
CA SER A 18 10.13 10.18 -9.83
C SER A 18 9.41 11.12 -8.85
N MET A 19 9.59 10.90 -7.56
CA MET A 19 9.17 11.82 -6.50
C MET A 19 10.37 12.24 -5.63
N TYR A 20 10.48 13.54 -5.40
CA TYR A 20 11.39 14.12 -4.45
C TYR A 20 10.65 14.57 -3.20
N TYR A 21 11.28 14.40 -2.05
CA TYR A 21 10.78 14.96 -0.80
C TYR A 21 11.89 15.60 0.01
N PHE A 22 11.49 16.61 0.77
CA PHE A 22 12.37 17.45 1.57
C PHE A 22 11.71 17.70 2.92
N THR A 23 12.53 17.78 3.97
CA THR A 23 12.11 18.36 5.25
C THR A 23 11.98 19.87 5.05
N LEU A 24 10.84 20.44 5.42
CA LEU A 24 10.58 21.87 5.31
C LEU A 24 10.58 22.50 6.70
N ASN A 25 11.51 23.42 6.96
CA ASN A 25 11.40 24.27 8.13
C ASN A 25 10.36 25.37 7.86
N ARG A 26 9.22 25.31 8.54
CA ARG A 26 8.09 26.24 8.33
C ARG A 26 8.43 27.69 8.68
N PHE A 27 9.38 27.92 9.60
CA PHE A 27 9.75 29.26 10.05
C PHE A 27 10.78 29.92 9.13
N THR A 28 11.78 29.15 8.67
CA THR A 28 12.85 29.70 7.83
C THR A 28 12.60 29.51 6.33
N GLY A 29 11.67 28.63 5.94
CA GLY A 29 11.40 28.27 4.55
C GLY A 29 12.49 27.39 3.91
N ILE A 30 13.49 26.96 4.68
CA ILE A 30 14.61 26.16 4.17
C ILE A 30 14.18 24.71 3.97
N LEU A 31 14.57 24.15 2.82
CA LEU A 31 14.42 22.73 2.50
C LEU A 31 15.71 21.98 2.82
N SER A 32 15.63 20.95 3.65
CA SER A 32 16.75 20.04 3.97
C SER A 32 16.41 18.59 3.59
N ASP A 33 17.40 17.70 3.69
CA ASP A 33 17.23 16.25 3.55
C ASP A 33 16.56 15.79 2.25
N LYS A 34 17.04 16.34 1.11
CA LYS A 34 16.58 15.94 -0.22
C LYS A 34 16.70 14.44 -0.40
N LYS A 35 15.57 13.77 -0.64
CA LYS A 35 15.50 12.35 -0.95
C LYS A 35 14.69 12.13 -2.22
N LYS A 36 15.10 11.11 -3.00
CA LYS A 36 14.43 10.69 -4.24
C LYS A 36 13.87 9.28 -4.06
N VAL A 37 12.67 9.06 -4.54
CA VAL A 37 12.05 7.75 -4.71
C VAL A 37 11.39 7.68 -6.08
N THR A 38 11.21 6.48 -6.62
CA THR A 38 10.45 6.26 -7.86
C THR A 38 9.16 5.54 -7.49
N LEU A 39 8.03 6.17 -7.78
CA LEU A 39 6.71 5.62 -7.44
C LEU A 39 6.12 4.83 -8.61
N GLY A 40 6.39 5.25 -9.85
CA GLY A 40 5.92 4.61 -11.07
C GLY A 40 6.69 5.10 -12.28
N THR A 41 6.08 5.01 -13.46
CA THR A 41 6.64 5.50 -14.73
C THR A 41 5.82 6.63 -15.36
N GLN A 42 4.60 6.85 -14.85
CA GLN A 42 3.70 7.90 -15.32
C GLN A 42 3.71 9.14 -14.40
N PRO A 43 3.21 10.30 -14.88
CA PRO A 43 3.07 11.49 -14.06
C PRO A 43 2.21 11.23 -12.82
N THR A 44 2.80 11.45 -11.64
CA THR A 44 2.12 11.16 -10.38
C THR A 44 1.39 12.39 -9.84
N VAL A 45 0.09 12.25 -9.56
CA VAL A 45 -0.70 13.29 -8.89
C VAL A 45 -0.78 13.02 -7.40
N LEU A 46 -0.33 13.98 -6.59
CA LEU A 46 -0.38 13.87 -5.13
C LEU A 46 -1.69 14.47 -4.58
N ARG A 47 -2.34 13.74 -3.67
CA ARG A 47 -3.58 14.16 -2.99
C ARG A 47 -3.48 13.88 -1.50
N THR A 48 -3.69 14.89 -0.68
CA THR A 48 -3.77 14.72 0.78
C THR A 48 -5.13 14.18 1.18
N PHE A 49 -5.18 13.22 2.09
CA PHE A 49 -6.40 12.73 2.70
C PHE A 49 -6.17 12.43 4.18
N ARG A 50 -7.26 12.29 4.94
CA ARG A 50 -7.19 11.92 6.35
C ARG A 50 -7.76 10.52 6.54
N SER A 51 -7.10 9.71 7.34
CA SER A 51 -7.58 8.40 7.78
C SER A 51 -7.28 8.26 9.27
N LEU A 52 -8.29 7.86 10.06
CA LEU A 52 -8.17 7.58 11.51
C LEU A 52 -7.38 8.68 12.27
N ALA A 53 -7.68 9.95 12.00
CA ALA A 53 -7.03 11.16 12.55
C ALA A 53 -5.58 11.46 12.09
N THR A 54 -5.00 10.66 11.21
CA THR A 54 -3.68 10.94 10.60
C THR A 54 -3.83 11.55 9.21
N THR A 55 -2.93 12.48 8.85
CA THR A 55 -2.88 13.04 7.49
C THR A 55 -1.92 12.21 6.65
N ASN A 56 -2.42 11.71 5.53
CA ASN A 56 -1.71 10.86 4.59
C ASN A 56 -1.74 11.49 3.19
N VAL A 57 -0.86 11.04 2.30
CA VAL A 57 -0.83 11.49 0.91
C VAL A 57 -0.99 10.28 0.01
N PHE A 58 -1.93 10.36 -0.92
CA PHE A 58 -2.13 9.39 -1.98
C PHE A 58 -1.41 9.88 -3.24
N ALA A 59 -0.58 9.01 -3.81
CA ALA A 59 0.08 9.20 -5.09
C ALA A 59 -0.69 8.42 -6.16
N CYS A 60 -1.39 9.16 -7.02
CA CYS A 60 -2.16 8.62 -8.15
C CYS A 60 -1.21 8.44 -9.34
N SER A 61 -1.04 7.21 -9.82
CA SER A 61 -0.18 6.85 -10.95
C SER A 61 -0.55 5.45 -11.45
N ASP A 62 0.23 4.92 -12.39
CA ASP A 62 0.34 3.51 -12.79
C ASP A 62 0.76 2.54 -11.65
N ARG A 63 1.26 3.09 -10.54
CA ARG A 63 1.57 2.35 -9.30
C ARG A 63 1.07 3.14 -8.09
N PRO A 64 -0.24 3.09 -7.80
CA PRO A 64 -0.84 3.92 -6.77
C PRO A 64 -0.21 3.66 -5.39
N THR A 65 0.26 4.70 -4.73
CA THR A 65 1.04 4.56 -3.48
C THR A 65 0.50 5.49 -2.39
N VAL A 66 0.34 4.97 -1.18
CA VAL A 66 0.05 5.78 0.01
C VAL A 66 1.35 6.13 0.72
N ILE A 67 1.52 7.42 0.98
CA ILE A 67 2.65 8.02 1.68
C ILE A 67 2.15 8.47 3.05
N TYR A 68 2.79 7.96 4.08
CA TYR A 68 2.49 8.27 5.48
C TYR A 68 3.79 8.34 6.27
N SER A 69 3.75 8.82 7.51
CA SER A 69 4.90 8.76 8.42
C SER A 69 4.66 7.72 9.49
N SER A 70 5.72 7.00 9.81
CA SER A 70 5.80 6.08 10.94
C SER A 70 7.17 6.22 11.56
N ASN A 71 7.22 6.44 12.88
CA ASN A 71 8.47 6.67 13.62
C ASN A 71 9.30 7.83 13.03
N HIS A 72 8.65 8.93 12.66
CA HIS A 72 9.27 10.13 12.07
C HIS A 72 9.98 9.88 10.73
N LYS A 73 9.60 8.81 10.03
CA LYS A 73 10.14 8.45 8.72
C LYS A 73 9.00 8.25 7.73
N LEU A 74 9.15 8.84 6.53
CA LEU A 74 8.19 8.60 5.45
C LEU A 74 8.26 7.15 4.96
N VAL A 75 7.08 6.54 4.89
CA VAL A 75 6.83 5.19 4.42
C VAL A 75 5.94 5.26 3.19
N PHE A 76 6.24 4.40 2.22
CA PHE A 76 5.54 4.27 0.95
C PHE A 76 4.91 2.88 0.92
N SER A 77 3.58 2.81 0.85
CA SER A 77 2.83 1.55 0.76
C SER A 77 2.09 1.50 -0.56
N ASN A 78 2.34 0.45 -1.35
CA ASN A 78 1.65 0.25 -2.62
C ASN A 78 0.20 -0.16 -2.37
N VAL A 79 -0.72 0.35 -3.18
CA VAL A 79 -2.14 -0.01 -3.13
C VAL A 79 -2.39 -1.13 -4.13
N ASN A 80 -3.28 -2.06 -3.79
CA ASN A 80 -3.63 -3.18 -4.65
C ASN A 80 -4.62 -2.78 -5.77
N LEU A 81 -4.29 -1.72 -6.52
CA LEU A 81 -5.03 -1.24 -7.68
C LEU A 81 -4.06 -1.09 -8.85
N LYS A 82 -4.54 -1.36 -10.08
CA LYS A 82 -3.70 -1.29 -11.28
C LYS A 82 -3.24 0.14 -11.58
N GLU A 83 -4.18 1.08 -11.55
CA GLU A 83 -3.93 2.49 -11.82
C GLU A 83 -4.98 3.33 -11.12
N VAL A 84 -4.62 4.57 -10.79
CA VAL A 84 -5.53 5.59 -10.26
C VAL A 84 -5.10 6.92 -10.86
N ASN A 85 -6.02 7.61 -11.54
CA ASN A 85 -5.74 8.90 -12.18
C ASN A 85 -6.07 10.06 -11.22
N HIS A 86 -7.20 9.94 -10.53
CA HIS A 86 -7.62 10.93 -9.55
C HIS A 86 -8.15 10.30 -8.28
N MET A 87 -7.96 11.01 -7.19
CA MET A 87 -8.41 10.62 -5.87
C MET A 87 -8.95 11.84 -5.12
N CYS A 88 -10.03 11.66 -4.38
CA CYS A 88 -10.52 12.63 -3.41
C CYS A 88 -11.10 11.94 -2.18
N SER A 89 -11.09 12.66 -1.06
CA SER A 89 -11.79 12.26 0.15
C SER A 89 -13.29 12.48 -0.02
N LEU A 90 -14.09 11.46 0.35
CA LEU A 90 -15.53 11.48 0.29
C LEU A 90 -16.09 11.11 1.67
N ASN A 91 -16.65 12.09 2.37
CA ASN A 91 -17.31 11.86 3.65
C ASN A 91 -18.78 12.24 3.50
N SER A 92 -19.62 11.25 3.24
CA SER A 92 -21.08 11.42 3.08
C SER A 92 -21.81 10.50 4.04
N GLU A 93 -23.08 10.77 4.32
CA GLU A 93 -23.89 9.93 5.21
C GLU A 93 -23.97 8.47 4.75
N ALA A 94 -24.08 8.24 3.44
CA ALA A 94 -24.08 6.90 2.86
C ALA A 94 -22.70 6.24 2.80
N TYR A 95 -21.63 7.05 2.83
CA TYR A 95 -20.24 6.61 2.70
C TYR A 95 -19.35 7.42 3.65
N PRO A 96 -19.37 7.10 4.96
CA PRO A 96 -18.55 7.78 5.95
C PRO A 96 -17.06 7.44 5.76
N ASP A 97 -16.18 8.41 5.99
CA ASP A 97 -14.72 8.25 5.94
C ASP A 97 -14.18 7.50 4.70
N SER A 98 -14.85 7.71 3.57
CA SER A 98 -14.58 7.02 2.32
C SER A 98 -13.70 7.86 1.38
N LEU A 99 -13.26 7.24 0.31
CA LEU A 99 -12.44 7.83 -0.73
C LEU A 99 -13.06 7.48 -2.08
N ALA A 100 -13.10 8.47 -2.97
CA ALA A 100 -13.46 8.25 -4.35
C ALA A 100 -12.19 8.19 -5.20
N LEU A 101 -12.07 7.11 -5.97
CA LEU A 101 -10.96 6.83 -6.86
C LEU A 101 -11.50 6.80 -8.28
N ALA A 102 -10.87 7.54 -9.18
CA ALA A 102 -11.21 7.56 -10.59
C ALA A 102 -10.07 6.98 -11.42
N THR A 103 -10.43 6.07 -12.31
CA THR A 103 -9.62 5.55 -13.41
C THR A 103 -10.14 6.14 -14.72
N ASP A 104 -9.56 5.77 -15.86
CA ASP A 104 -10.06 6.22 -17.17
C ASP A 104 -11.45 5.69 -17.53
N SER A 105 -11.85 4.58 -16.93
CA SER A 105 -13.10 3.88 -17.28
C SER A 105 -14.15 3.86 -16.16
N THR A 106 -13.73 3.99 -14.90
CA THR A 106 -14.60 3.75 -13.74
C THR A 106 -14.28 4.67 -12.57
N VAL A 107 -15.31 4.93 -11.76
CA VAL A 107 -15.19 5.58 -10.46
C VAL A 107 -15.61 4.58 -9.38
N THR A 108 -14.72 4.38 -8.41
CA THR A 108 -14.92 3.46 -7.29
C THR A 108 -14.92 4.26 -5.99
N ILE A 109 -15.90 4.02 -5.13
CA ILE A 109 -15.96 4.57 -3.78
C ILE A 109 -15.64 3.44 -2.80
N GLY A 110 -14.73 3.69 -1.87
CA GLY A 110 -14.36 2.71 -0.86
C GLY A 110 -13.56 3.32 0.28
N THR A 111 -13.35 2.55 1.32
CA THR A 111 -12.47 2.91 2.44
C THR A 111 -11.07 2.36 2.19
N ILE A 112 -10.06 3.01 2.78
CA ILE A 112 -8.71 2.45 2.85
C ILE A 112 -8.60 1.69 4.17
N ASP A 113 -8.29 0.41 4.08
CA ASP A 113 -7.88 -0.41 5.25
C ASP A 113 -6.66 0.23 5.94
N GLU A 114 -6.44 -0.10 7.20
CA GLU A 114 -5.25 0.38 7.93
C GLU A 114 -4.00 0.25 7.06
N ILE A 115 -3.28 1.37 6.90
CA ILE A 115 -2.13 1.50 6.01
C ILE A 115 -0.98 0.69 6.63
N GLN A 116 -1.02 -0.62 6.47
CA GLN A 116 0.00 -1.56 6.88
C GLN A 116 0.71 -2.08 5.64
N LYS A 117 2.05 -2.18 5.70
CA LYS A 117 2.88 -2.75 4.63
C LYS A 117 2.51 -4.20 4.27
N LEU A 118 1.78 -4.89 5.14
CA LEU A 118 1.40 -6.29 5.01
C LEU A 118 -0.03 -6.46 5.55
N HIS A 119 -0.99 -6.75 4.69
CA HIS A 119 -2.33 -7.14 5.13
C HIS A 119 -2.29 -8.62 5.55
N ILE A 120 -2.29 -8.89 6.86
CA ILE A 120 -2.36 -10.25 7.39
C ILE A 120 -3.81 -10.62 7.66
N ARG A 121 -4.32 -11.64 6.96
CA ARG A 121 -5.58 -12.28 7.32
C ARG A 121 -5.29 -13.56 8.11
N THR A 122 -5.62 -13.55 9.40
CA THR A 122 -5.49 -14.74 10.26
C THR A 122 -6.71 -15.65 10.10
N VAL A 123 -6.49 -16.92 9.76
CA VAL A 123 -7.53 -17.95 9.75
C VAL A 123 -7.24 -18.95 10.88
N PRO A 124 -8.07 -19.03 11.94
CA PRO A 124 -7.84 -19.96 13.03
C PRO A 124 -8.00 -21.41 12.56
N LEU A 125 -7.00 -22.25 12.80
CA LEU A 125 -6.97 -23.65 12.37
C LEU A 125 -7.28 -24.65 13.48
N GLY A 126 -7.11 -24.28 14.76
CA GLY A 126 -7.29 -25.18 15.91
C GLY A 126 -6.19 -26.25 16.09
N GLU A 127 -5.25 -26.35 15.15
CA GLU A 127 -4.12 -27.28 15.17
C GLU A 127 -2.83 -26.59 14.67
N SER A 128 -1.68 -27.24 14.81
CA SER A 128 -0.38 -26.72 14.33
C SER A 128 -0.16 -27.10 12.85
N PRO A 129 -0.25 -26.15 11.90
CA PRO A 129 -0.01 -26.45 10.49
C PRO A 129 1.47 -26.78 10.25
N ARG A 130 1.76 -27.81 9.44
CA ARG A 130 3.15 -28.20 9.08
C ARG A 130 3.54 -27.85 7.65
N ARG A 131 2.59 -27.91 6.70
CA ARG A 131 2.83 -27.69 5.26
C ARG A 131 1.61 -27.06 4.62
N ILE A 132 1.83 -26.16 3.68
CA ILE A 132 0.82 -25.55 2.81
C ILE A 132 1.27 -25.69 1.36
N ALA A 133 0.36 -26.07 0.47
CA ALA A 133 0.58 -26.04 -0.97
C ALA A 133 -0.62 -25.40 -1.64
N TYR A 134 -0.40 -24.64 -2.71
CA TYR A 134 -1.46 -24.08 -3.52
C TYR A 134 -1.72 -25.00 -4.71
N GLN A 135 -2.97 -25.46 -4.88
CA GLN A 135 -3.36 -26.24 -6.05
C GLN A 135 -4.11 -25.35 -7.03
N GLU A 136 -3.44 -24.96 -8.12
CA GLU A 136 -3.99 -24.01 -9.09
C GLU A 136 -5.23 -24.54 -9.82
N SER A 137 -5.28 -25.85 -10.12
CA SER A 137 -6.39 -26.48 -10.85
C SER A 137 -7.72 -26.45 -10.09
N THR A 138 -7.69 -26.41 -8.76
CA THR A 138 -8.86 -26.41 -7.89
C THR A 138 -9.04 -25.10 -7.12
N GLN A 139 -8.09 -24.17 -7.26
CA GLN A 139 -8.01 -22.92 -6.51
C GLN A 139 -8.12 -23.08 -4.99
N VAL A 140 -7.69 -24.22 -4.44
CA VAL A 140 -7.71 -24.48 -2.99
C VAL A 140 -6.29 -24.66 -2.43
N PRO A 141 -6.02 -24.15 -1.22
CA PRO A 141 -4.82 -24.50 -0.47
C PRO A 141 -4.94 -25.93 0.05
N HIS A 142 -4.14 -26.84 -0.49
CA HIS A 142 -4.10 -28.23 -0.05
C HIS A 142 -3.27 -28.34 1.24
N ARG A 143 -3.87 -28.95 2.26
CA ARG A 143 -3.21 -29.22 3.55
C ARG A 143 -2.67 -30.64 3.52
N PHE A 144 -1.45 -30.82 4.01
CA PHE A 144 -0.95 -32.16 4.31
C PHE A 144 -1.20 -32.44 5.79
N PRO A 145 -2.14 -33.35 6.14
CA PRO A 145 -2.30 -33.76 7.53
C PRO A 145 -1.01 -34.42 8.02
N SER A 146 -0.71 -34.26 9.30
CA SER A 146 0.40 -34.93 9.98
C SER A 146 0.10 -36.43 10.14
N GLY A 147 0.20 -37.17 9.04
CA GLY A 147 0.22 -38.62 9.03
C GLY A 147 1.65 -39.13 9.13
N HIS A 148 1.97 -39.85 10.20
CA HIS A 148 3.11 -40.76 10.22
C HIS A 148 2.83 -41.92 9.27
N THR A 149 3.21 -41.80 8.00
CA THR A 149 3.32 -42.96 7.10
C THR A 149 4.47 -42.76 6.12
N ASN A 150 5.51 -43.58 6.32
CA ASN A 150 6.53 -43.89 5.33
C ASN A 150 5.86 -44.45 4.07
N GLN A 151 6.04 -43.80 2.93
CA GLN A 151 6.35 -44.42 1.63
C GLN A 151 6.64 -43.34 0.58
N GLY A 152 7.67 -43.58 -0.22
CA GLY A 152 8.36 -42.56 -1.00
C GLY A 152 7.71 -42.12 -2.30
N SER A 153 8.09 -40.95 -2.77
CA SER A 153 8.73 -40.75 -4.07
C SER A 153 9.02 -39.25 -4.23
N VAL A 154 10.21 -38.98 -4.72
CA VAL A 154 10.80 -37.66 -4.90
C VAL A 154 10.15 -36.99 -6.11
N LEU A 155 9.60 -35.79 -5.94
CA LEU A 155 9.64 -34.78 -7.01
C LEU A 155 10.26 -33.51 -6.45
N SER A 156 11.52 -33.38 -6.88
CA SER A 156 12.40 -32.24 -6.78
C SER A 156 11.78 -30.94 -7.28
N GLY A 157 12.04 -29.86 -6.55
CA GLY A 157 12.13 -28.52 -7.10
C GLY A 157 10.80 -27.78 -7.20
N LEU A 158 10.50 -26.95 -6.20
CA LEU A 158 9.93 -25.65 -6.47
C LEU A 158 10.46 -24.66 -5.44
N THR A 159 11.43 -23.86 -5.88
CA THR A 159 11.86 -22.63 -5.21
C THR A 159 10.65 -21.72 -5.09
N VAL A 160 10.31 -21.34 -3.86
CA VAL A 160 9.38 -20.24 -3.61
C VAL A 160 10.12 -18.97 -4.01
N VAL A 161 9.65 -18.31 -5.07
CA VAL A 161 9.87 -16.88 -5.29
C VAL A 161 8.61 -16.16 -4.83
#